data_AF-A0A2G2F391-F1
#
_entry.id   AF-A0A2G2F391-F1
#
_cell.length_a   1.000
_cell.length_b   1.000
_cell.length_c   1.000
_cell.angle_alpha   90.00
_cell.angle_beta   90.00
_cell.angle_gamma   90.00
#
_symmetry.space_group_name_H-M   'P 1'
#
loop_
_entity.id
_entity.type
_entity.pdbx_description
1 polymer ?
#
loop_
_entity_poly.entity_id
_entity_poly.type
_entity_poly.pdbx_seq_one_letter_code
_entity_poly.pdbx_strand_id
1 'polypeptide(L)'
;MEHIDQTNIKKRKGTGKVFTEPYNPSRIDRLKCIVRDFYKQGKKKRYCILVDGEMVVTINSDSRNFDGYKRYMMADTHNIEVRMYFGDSPNCNRHIFQTQNSGLNGIGHEDIEQRIQEALHKQRVETELESLRKKVKEKNKKLKEYEELLEELDGKQVNFKDILKEGIELFGKYNGQKSPAPESSQVKGAPQTEVEVHAEDDTEQTKSDERYQAMKQEYNEDQMDKALDTWEIFTAYPDLQKEFSELVNQKIKNHGKA
;
A
#
# COMPACT_ATOMS: atom_id res chain seq x y z
N MET A 1 64.34 -5.35 23.99
CA MET A 1 63.14 -5.14 23.16
C MET A 1 62.56 -6.50 22.86
N GLU A 2 61.69 -6.98 23.73
CA GLU A 2 61.03 -8.28 23.53
C GLU A 2 59.74 -8.04 22.74
N HIS A 3 59.66 -8.68 21.58
CA HIS A 3 58.47 -8.69 20.74
C HIS A 3 57.38 -9.50 21.45
N ILE A 4 56.35 -8.82 21.95
CA ILE A 4 55.13 -9.48 22.43
C ILE A 4 54.31 -9.88 21.21
N ASP A 5 54.28 -11.18 20.98
CA ASP A 5 53.53 -11.86 19.92
C ASP A 5 52.03 -11.63 20.15
N GLN A 6 51.40 -10.81 19.31
CA GLN A 6 49.97 -10.55 19.35
C GLN A 6 49.23 -11.77 18.78
N THR A 7 49.01 -12.76 19.64
CA THR A 7 48.21 -13.93 19.28
C THR A 7 46.76 -13.52 19.00
N ASN A 8 46.40 -13.77 17.75
CA ASN A 8 45.13 -13.48 17.11
C ASN A 8 43.98 -14.23 17.84
N ILE A 9 43.25 -13.54 18.72
CA ILE A 9 42.07 -14.07 19.40
C ILE A 9 40.94 -14.22 18.37
N LYS A 10 40.94 -15.32 17.64
CA LYS A 10 39.81 -15.74 16.80
C LYS A 10 38.60 -15.91 17.72
N LYS A 11 37.66 -14.96 17.69
CA LYS A 11 36.36 -15.05 18.37
C LYS A 11 35.65 -16.33 17.90
N ARG A 12 35.71 -17.38 18.71
CA ARG A 12 34.98 -18.64 18.47
C ARG A 12 33.49 -18.30 18.47
N LYS A 13 32.83 -18.44 17.32
CA LYS A 13 31.36 -18.37 17.22
C LYS A 13 30.79 -19.45 18.14
N GLY A 14 30.08 -19.05 19.19
CA GLY A 14 29.38 -19.99 20.07
C GLY A 14 28.32 -20.73 19.26
N THR A 15 28.35 -22.07 19.28
CA THR A 15 27.36 -22.93 18.61
C THR A 15 26.10 -23.15 19.45
N GLY A 16 26.04 -22.56 20.64
CA GLY A 16 24.91 -22.60 21.55
C GLY A 16 23.71 -21.80 21.05
N LYS A 17 22.52 -22.35 21.23
CA LYS A 17 21.26 -21.64 20.93
C LYS A 17 20.82 -20.81 22.13
N VAL A 18 20.26 -19.64 21.87
CA VAL A 18 19.63 -18.79 22.88
C VAL A 18 18.12 -18.88 22.69
N PHE A 19 17.42 -19.20 23.78
CA PHE A 19 15.96 -19.26 23.85
C PHE A 19 15.51 -18.19 24.84
N THR A 20 14.64 -17.28 24.40
CA THR A 20 14.05 -16.24 25.25
C THR A 20 12.56 -16.48 25.33
N GLU A 21 12.02 -16.63 26.53
CA GLU A 21 10.60 -16.88 26.77
C GLU A 21 10.12 -16.20 28.07
N PRO A 22 8.81 -15.92 28.23
CA PRO A 22 8.29 -15.40 29.49
C PRO A 22 8.47 -16.43 30.62
N TYR A 23 8.58 -15.94 31.85
CA TYR A 23 8.76 -16.79 33.02
C TYR A 23 7.61 -17.80 33.14
N ASN A 24 7.98 -19.08 33.06
CA ASN A 24 7.06 -20.19 33.24
C ASN A 24 7.74 -21.25 34.11
N PRO A 25 7.23 -21.49 35.34
CA PRO A 25 7.86 -22.45 36.26
C PRO A 25 7.87 -23.87 35.68
N SER A 26 6.83 -24.27 34.95
CA SER A 26 6.75 -25.59 34.32
C SER A 26 7.81 -25.80 33.24
N ARG A 27 8.22 -24.75 32.52
CA ARG A 27 9.31 -24.83 31.54
C ARG A 27 10.67 -25.01 32.22
N ILE A 28 10.90 -24.30 33.31
CA ILE A 28 12.11 -24.45 34.13
C ILE A 28 12.16 -25.85 34.75
N ASP A 29 11.04 -26.38 35.22
CA ASP A 29 10.94 -27.76 35.73
C ASP A 29 11.23 -28.81 34.63
N ARG A 30 10.88 -28.56 33.36
CA ARG A 30 11.29 -29.44 32.25
C ARG A 30 12.82 -29.48 32.10
N LEU A 31 13.50 -28.35 32.27
CA LEU A 31 14.97 -28.32 32.24
C LEU A 31 15.56 -29.15 33.40
N LYS A 32 14.97 -29.07 34.59
CA LYS A 32 15.32 -29.93 35.73
C LYS A 32 15.11 -31.42 35.41
N CYS A 33 13.99 -31.77 34.78
CA CYS A 33 13.71 -33.14 34.33
C CYS A 33 14.80 -33.64 33.37
N ILE A 34 15.22 -32.82 32.41
CA ILE A 34 16.32 -33.18 31.49
C ILE A 34 17.61 -33.48 32.27
N VAL A 35 18.01 -32.62 33.21
CA VAL A 35 19.22 -32.88 34.01
C VAL A 35 19.12 -34.21 34.77
N ARG A 36 17.96 -34.47 35.39
CA ARG A 36 17.69 -35.70 36.12
C ARG A 36 17.69 -36.94 35.22
N ASP A 37 17.14 -36.85 34.02
CA ASP A 37 17.06 -37.98 33.10
C ASP A 37 18.44 -38.34 32.54
N PHE A 38 19.29 -37.34 32.28
CA PHE A 38 20.70 -37.58 31.96
C PHE A 38 21.40 -38.31 33.10
N TYR A 39 21.18 -37.88 34.34
CA TYR A 39 21.76 -38.54 35.52
C TYR A 39 21.33 -40.01 35.62
N LYS A 40 20.03 -40.31 35.40
CA LYS A 40 19.51 -41.70 35.36
C LYS A 40 20.13 -42.54 34.24
N GLN A 41 20.49 -41.93 33.11
CA GLN A 41 21.17 -42.58 31.99
C GLN A 41 22.68 -42.76 32.21
N GLY A 42 23.20 -42.42 33.40
CA GLY A 42 24.64 -42.47 33.70
C GLY A 42 25.46 -41.36 33.04
N LYS A 43 24.80 -40.36 32.43
CA LYS A 43 25.45 -39.19 31.80
C LYS A 43 25.32 -37.97 32.69
N LYS A 44 26.31 -37.08 32.64
CA LYS A 44 26.28 -35.82 33.40
C LYS A 44 25.87 -34.68 32.47
N LYS A 45 24.74 -34.02 32.78
CA LYS A 45 24.35 -32.77 32.12
C LYS A 45 24.75 -31.61 33.01
N ARG A 46 25.80 -30.89 32.61
CA ARG A 46 26.26 -29.71 33.35
C ARG A 46 25.34 -28.51 33.09
N TYR A 47 25.01 -27.79 34.16
CA TYR A 47 24.18 -26.60 34.08
C TYR A 47 24.58 -25.57 35.14
N CYS A 48 24.25 -24.31 34.89
CA CYS A 48 24.23 -23.26 35.91
C CYS A 48 22.97 -22.40 35.75
N ILE A 49 22.59 -21.71 36.81
CA ILE A 49 21.44 -20.79 36.80
C ILE A 49 21.92 -19.43 37.29
N LEU A 50 21.59 -18.41 36.51
CA LEU A 50 21.83 -17.02 36.83
C LEU A 50 20.48 -16.33 37.06
N VAL A 51 20.43 -15.44 38.04
CA VAL A 51 19.29 -14.56 38.32
C VAL A 51 19.80 -13.14 38.17
N ASP A 52 19.20 -12.37 37.26
CA ASP A 52 19.59 -11.00 36.93
C ASP A 52 21.08 -10.83 36.55
N GLY A 53 21.67 -11.89 35.99
CA GLY A 53 23.07 -11.94 35.58
C GLY A 53 24.02 -12.47 36.65
N GLU A 54 23.57 -12.65 37.89
CA GLU A 54 24.37 -13.21 38.99
C GLU A 54 24.24 -14.73 39.05
N MET A 55 25.35 -15.46 39.14
CA MET A 55 25.35 -16.92 39.16
C MET A 55 24.99 -17.46 40.55
N VAL A 56 23.71 -17.70 40.78
CA VAL A 56 23.20 -18.22 42.05
C VAL A 56 23.32 -19.74 42.19
N VAL A 57 23.28 -20.46 41.08
CA VAL A 57 23.57 -21.90 41.04
C VAL A 57 24.82 -22.11 40.20
N THR A 58 25.92 -22.48 40.86
CA THR A 58 27.21 -22.75 40.22
C THR A 58 27.14 -23.95 39.27
N ILE A 59 28.08 -24.01 38.33
CA ILE A 59 28.13 -25.10 37.33
C ILE A 59 28.21 -26.45 38.03
N ASN A 60 27.16 -27.25 37.89
CA ASN A 60 27.07 -28.57 38.51
C ASN A 60 26.25 -29.53 37.63
N SER A 61 26.04 -30.77 38.09
CA SER A 61 25.19 -31.77 37.41
C SER A 61 24.18 -32.43 38.33
N ASP A 62 24.01 -31.92 39.56
CA ASP A 62 23.07 -32.49 40.53
C ASP A 62 21.71 -31.82 40.37
N SER A 63 20.69 -32.60 40.03
CA SER A 63 19.31 -32.10 39.90
C SER A 63 18.71 -31.56 41.21
N ARG A 64 19.26 -31.92 42.37
CA ARG A 64 18.80 -31.44 43.68
C ARG A 64 19.12 -29.97 43.91
N ASN A 65 20.22 -29.50 43.34
CA ASN A 65 20.63 -28.09 43.44
C ASN A 65 19.85 -27.18 42.47
N PHE A 66 19.03 -27.77 41.59
CA PHE A 66 18.36 -27.04 40.52
C PHE A 66 17.35 -26.03 41.08
N ASP A 67 16.68 -26.32 42.19
CA ASP A 67 15.71 -25.39 42.81
C ASP A 67 16.37 -24.25 43.60
N GLY A 68 17.70 -24.24 43.72
CA GLY A 68 18.42 -23.25 44.52
C GLY A 68 18.13 -21.80 44.11
N TYR A 69 17.88 -21.57 42.82
CA TYR A 69 17.56 -20.23 42.29
C TYR A 69 16.29 -19.62 42.89
N LYS A 70 15.33 -20.44 43.33
CA LYS A 70 14.05 -19.94 43.90
C LYS A 70 14.27 -19.08 45.15
N ARG A 71 15.35 -19.33 45.91
CA ARG A 71 15.72 -18.53 47.09
C ARG A 71 16.19 -17.12 46.75
N TYR A 72 16.63 -16.92 45.51
CA TYR A 72 17.15 -15.66 45.00
C TYR A 72 16.14 -14.97 44.06
N MET A 73 14.96 -15.56 43.87
CA MET A 73 13.86 -14.91 43.19
C MET A 73 13.21 -13.92 44.15
N MET A 74 13.29 -12.65 43.79
CA MET A 74 12.64 -11.55 44.51
C MET A 74 11.54 -10.93 43.64
N ALA A 75 10.74 -10.05 44.25
CA ALA A 75 9.67 -9.35 43.54
C ALA A 75 10.22 -8.40 42.46
N ASP A 76 11.49 -8.06 42.47
CA ASP A 76 12.16 -7.21 41.48
C ASP A 76 13.06 -8.01 40.53
N THR A 77 13.02 -9.34 40.57
CA THR A 77 13.77 -10.16 39.61
C THR A 77 13.27 -9.88 38.18
N HIS A 78 14.20 -9.69 37.25
CA HIS A 78 13.91 -9.37 35.85
C HIS A 78 14.08 -10.58 34.94
N ASN A 79 15.17 -11.34 35.11
CA ASN A 79 15.52 -12.43 34.22
C ASN A 79 16.13 -13.61 34.98
N ILE A 80 15.75 -14.82 34.59
CA ILE A 80 16.37 -16.06 35.06
C ILE A 80 17.00 -16.74 33.85
N GLU A 81 18.31 -16.93 33.87
CA GLU A 81 19.04 -17.59 32.80
C GLU A 81 19.50 -18.98 33.22
N VAL A 82 19.04 -20.02 32.54
CA VAL A 82 19.52 -21.39 32.71
C VAL A 82 20.48 -21.72 31.57
N ARG A 83 21.74 -22.03 31.89
CA ARG A 83 22.73 -22.47 30.91
C ARG A 83 22.89 -23.97 30.96
N MET A 84 22.76 -24.62 29.81
CA MET A 84 22.86 -26.07 29.63
C MET A 84 24.06 -26.41 28.75
N TYR A 85 25.15 -26.88 29.36
CA TYR A 85 26.41 -27.10 28.67
C TYR A 85 26.44 -28.39 27.84
N PHE A 86 27.30 -28.41 26.83
CA PHE A 86 27.59 -29.58 26.01
C PHE A 86 28.87 -30.27 26.50
N GLY A 87 28.71 -31.32 27.31
CA GLY A 87 29.84 -32.03 27.90
C GLY A 87 30.73 -31.08 28.70
N ASP A 88 32.05 -31.17 28.48
CA ASP A 88 33.04 -30.32 29.14
C ASP A 88 33.32 -28.96 28.47
N SER A 89 32.70 -28.72 27.31
CA SER A 89 32.86 -27.48 26.55
C SER A 89 32.27 -26.26 27.27
N PRO A 90 32.84 -25.06 27.09
CA PRO A 90 32.22 -23.81 27.52
C PRO A 90 30.96 -23.45 26.71
N ASN A 91 30.71 -24.15 25.61
CA ASN A 91 29.51 -23.94 24.80
C ASN A 91 28.26 -24.48 25.51
N CYS A 92 27.17 -23.71 25.48
CA CYS A 92 25.92 -24.05 26.15
C CYS A 92 24.70 -23.51 25.41
N ASN A 93 23.56 -24.16 25.59
CA ASN A 93 22.28 -23.54 25.30
C ASN A 93 21.88 -22.62 26.45
N ARG A 94 21.40 -21.42 26.13
CA ARG A 94 20.96 -20.42 27.11
C ARG A 94 19.43 -20.33 27.05
N HIS A 95 18.77 -20.53 28.18
CA HIS A 95 17.33 -20.36 28.33
C HIS A 95 17.09 -19.16 29.24
N ILE A 96 16.62 -18.05 28.67
CA ILE A 96 16.37 -16.78 29.37
C ILE A 96 14.86 -16.67 29.59
N PHE A 97 14.47 -16.65 30.87
CA PHE A 97 13.11 -16.52 31.33
C PHE A 97 12.90 -15.09 31.86
N GLN A 98 12.05 -14.31 31.21
CA GLN A 98 11.77 -12.93 31.61
C GLN A 98 10.62 -12.90 32.61
N THR A 99 10.87 -12.42 33.82
CA THR A 99 9.83 -12.20 34.84
C THR A 99 9.13 -10.86 34.55
N GLN A 100 7.81 -10.83 34.73
CA GLN A 100 6.96 -9.67 34.42
C GLN A 100 7.29 -8.42 35.24
N ASN A 101 8.17 -8.54 36.25
CA ASN A 101 8.62 -7.44 37.09
C ASN A 101 9.79 -6.64 36.49
N SER A 102 10.02 -6.78 35.18
CA SER A 102 10.85 -5.88 34.38
C SER A 102 10.18 -4.51 34.17
N GLY A 103 9.69 -3.92 35.27
CA GLY A 103 8.96 -2.66 35.32
C GLY A 103 9.83 -1.42 35.25
N LEU A 104 11.16 -1.53 35.12
CA LEU A 104 12.05 -0.39 34.96
C LEU A 104 13.21 -0.71 34.01
N ASN A 105 12.84 -1.05 32.77
CA ASN A 105 13.45 -0.52 31.55
C ASN A 105 12.39 -0.44 30.43
N GLY A 106 11.30 0.28 30.71
CA GLY A 106 10.76 1.29 29.80
C GLY A 106 9.76 0.92 28.71
N ILE A 107 9.46 -0.36 28.40
CA ILE A 107 8.37 -0.68 27.46
C ILE A 107 7.77 -2.05 27.84
N GLY A 108 6.57 -2.06 28.43
CA GLY A 108 5.81 -3.28 28.71
C GLY A 108 5.43 -4.01 27.41
N HIS A 109 5.15 -5.31 27.45
CA HIS A 109 4.82 -6.09 26.26
C HIS A 109 3.57 -5.55 25.52
N GLU A 110 2.63 -4.94 26.24
CA GLU A 110 1.50 -4.19 25.65
C GLU A 110 1.93 -2.86 25.03
N ASP A 111 2.90 -2.14 25.61
CA ASP A 111 3.50 -0.95 24.99
C ASP A 111 4.38 -1.30 23.78
N ILE A 112 5.01 -2.49 23.75
CA ILE A 112 5.76 -2.96 22.59
C ILE A 112 4.80 -3.26 21.45
N GLU A 113 3.69 -3.95 21.71
CA GLU A 113 2.64 -4.15 20.71
C GLU A 113 2.00 -2.84 20.27
N GLN A 114 1.68 -1.93 21.19
CA GLN A 114 1.19 -0.60 20.84
C GLN A 114 2.20 0.19 20.02
N ARG A 115 3.49 0.18 20.38
CA ARG A 115 4.54 0.90 19.65
C ARG A 115 4.87 0.27 18.31
N ILE A 116 4.75 -1.04 18.18
CA ILE A 116 4.84 -1.74 16.89
C ILE A 116 3.63 -1.38 16.03
N GLN A 117 2.42 -1.39 16.59
CA GLN A 117 1.22 -0.99 15.88
C GLN A 117 1.27 0.49 15.48
N GLU A 118 1.77 1.37 16.34
CA GLU A 118 1.94 2.79 16.09
C GLU A 118 3.02 3.04 15.04
N ALA A 119 4.14 2.31 15.07
CA ALA A 119 5.16 2.36 14.03
C ALA A 119 4.64 1.85 12.68
N LEU A 120 3.89 0.74 12.66
CA LEU A 120 3.24 0.22 11.45
C LEU A 120 2.18 1.19 10.92
N HIS A 121 1.40 1.81 11.80
CA HIS A 121 0.39 2.80 11.43
C HIS A 121 1.06 4.05 10.85
N LYS A 122 2.10 4.56 11.50
CA LYS A 122 2.90 5.69 11.00
C LYS A 122 3.51 5.38 9.64
N GLN A 123 4.03 4.18 9.43
CA GLN A 123 4.55 3.76 8.13
C GLN A 123 3.46 3.69 7.05
N ARG A 124 2.25 3.22 7.39
CA ARG A 124 1.10 3.26 6.46
C ARG A 124 0.70 4.69 6.12
N VAL A 125 0.62 5.57 7.11
CA VAL A 125 0.29 6.98 6.91
C VAL A 125 1.36 7.65 6.05
N GLU A 126 2.64 7.40 6.29
CA GLU A 126 3.74 7.96 5.49
C GLU A 126 3.70 7.47 4.04
N THR A 127 3.49 6.17 3.80
CA THR A 127 3.37 5.62 2.44
C THR A 127 2.13 6.14 1.71
N GLU A 128 1.02 6.31 2.42
CA GLU A 128 -0.18 6.92 1.86
C GLU A 128 0.06 8.39 1.53
N LEU A 129 0.67 9.17 2.43
CA LEU A 129 1.06 10.57 2.20
C LEU A 129 1.99 10.71 1.00
N GLU A 130 2.98 9.83 0.86
CA GLU A 130 3.90 9.83 -0.27
C GLU A 130 3.16 9.50 -1.58
N SER A 131 2.24 8.53 -1.55
CA SER A 131 1.40 8.20 -2.70
C SER A 131 0.47 9.37 -3.10
N LEU A 132 -0.11 10.07 -2.12
CA LEU A 132 -0.96 11.24 -2.34
C LEU A 132 -0.14 12.41 -2.89
N ARG A 133 1.05 12.69 -2.33
CA ARG A 133 1.97 13.71 -2.84
C ARG A 133 2.36 13.43 -4.29
N LYS A 134 2.62 12.16 -4.64
CA LYS A 134 2.90 11.77 -6.02
C LYS A 134 1.70 12.03 -6.93
N LYS A 135 0.49 11.64 -6.52
CA LYS A 135 -0.75 11.91 -7.27
C LYS A 135 -1.02 13.41 -7.45
N VAL A 136 -0.78 14.23 -6.42
CA VAL A 136 -0.91 15.69 -6.49
C VAL A 136 0.11 16.26 -7.48
N LYS A 137 1.36 15.80 -7.45
CA LYS A 137 2.39 16.23 -8.40
C LYS A 137 2.03 15.87 -9.83
N GLU A 138 1.54 14.65 -10.07
CA GLU A 138 1.06 14.21 -11.39
C GLU A 138 -0.14 15.03 -11.86
N LYS A 139 -1.13 15.28 -10.99
CA LYS A 139 -2.30 16.11 -11.33
C LYS A 139 -1.91 17.56 -11.61
N ASN A 140 -1.04 18.16 -10.80
CA ASN A 140 -0.56 19.52 -11.03
C ASN A 140 0.26 19.62 -12.33
N LYS A 141 1.02 18.58 -12.68
CA LYS A 141 1.69 18.52 -13.97
C LYS A 141 0.67 18.50 -15.12
N LYS A 142 -0.36 17.66 -15.02
CA LYS A 142 -1.45 17.62 -16.02
C LYS A 142 -2.22 18.94 -16.08
N LEU A 143 -2.48 19.59 -14.94
CA LEU A 143 -3.12 20.91 -14.91
C LEU A 143 -2.29 21.93 -15.66
N LYS A 144 -0.97 21.98 -15.44
CA LYS A 144 -0.08 22.83 -16.24
C LYS A 144 -0.10 22.49 -17.72
N GLU A 145 -0.06 21.20 -18.07
CA GLU A 145 -0.16 20.76 -19.47
C GLU A 145 -1.50 21.21 -20.10
N TYR A 146 -2.61 21.19 -19.34
CA TYR A 146 -3.91 21.70 -19.79
C TYR A 146 -3.99 23.23 -19.83
N GLU A 147 -3.38 23.93 -18.88
CA GLU A 147 -3.28 25.40 -18.87
C GLU A 147 -2.43 25.90 -20.05
N GLU A 148 -1.29 25.26 -20.33
CA GLU A 148 -0.46 25.54 -21.51
C GLU A 148 -1.23 25.26 -22.81
N LEU A 149 -2.01 24.17 -22.87
CA LEU A 149 -2.91 23.89 -24.00
C LEU A 149 -4.03 24.94 -24.12
N LEU A 150 -4.60 25.40 -23.00
CA LEU A 150 -5.60 26.46 -23.00
C LEU A 150 -5.00 27.78 -23.47
N GLU A 151 -3.81 28.16 -23.03
CA GLU A 151 -3.11 29.36 -23.53
C GLU A 151 -2.74 29.21 -25.00
N GLU A 152 -2.36 28.02 -25.47
CA GLU A 152 -2.11 27.76 -26.88
C GLU A 152 -3.40 27.87 -27.72
N LEU A 153 -4.54 27.47 -27.17
CA LEU A 153 -5.86 27.56 -27.81
C LEU A 153 -6.47 28.97 -27.72
N ASP A 154 -6.26 29.71 -26.63
CA ASP A 154 -6.72 31.09 -26.47
C ASP A 154 -5.83 32.06 -27.27
N GLY A 155 -4.52 31.78 -27.36
CA GLY A 155 -3.59 32.49 -28.23
C GLY A 155 -3.81 32.19 -29.71
N LYS A 156 -4.33 31.00 -30.03
CA LYS A 156 -4.84 30.64 -31.35
C LYS A 156 -6.36 30.69 -31.31
N GLN A 157 -6.96 31.89 -31.21
CA GLN A 157 -8.40 32.08 -31.43
C GLN A 157 -8.81 31.49 -32.79
N VAL A 158 -9.04 30.18 -32.84
CA VAL A 158 -9.69 29.54 -33.95
C VAL A 158 -11.14 29.90 -33.71
N ASN A 159 -11.61 30.90 -34.45
CA ASN A 159 -13.00 31.34 -34.38
C ASN A 159 -13.87 30.10 -34.59
N PHE A 160 -14.47 29.60 -33.52
CA PHE A 160 -15.36 28.45 -33.54
C PHE A 160 -16.50 28.66 -34.54
N LYS A 161 -16.88 29.93 -34.76
CA LYS A 161 -17.82 30.39 -35.80
C LYS A 161 -17.34 30.08 -37.23
N ASP A 162 -16.04 30.22 -37.51
CA ASP A 162 -15.48 29.97 -38.83
C ASP A 162 -15.40 28.46 -39.11
N ILE A 163 -15.00 27.66 -38.11
CA ILE A 163 -15.02 26.18 -38.22
C ILE A 163 -16.45 25.66 -38.39
N LEU A 164 -17.41 26.18 -37.62
CA LEU A 164 -18.83 25.81 -37.74
C LEU A 164 -19.38 26.15 -39.13
N LYS A 165 -19.04 27.33 -39.66
CA LYS A 165 -19.49 27.76 -40.98
C LYS A 165 -18.95 26.84 -42.07
N GLU A 166 -17.68 26.46 -41.99
CA GLU A 166 -17.08 25.52 -42.93
C GLU A 166 -17.62 24.09 -42.79
N GLY A 167 -17.94 23.65 -41.58
CA GLY A 167 -18.60 22.36 -41.33
C GLY A 167 -20.01 22.28 -41.92
N ILE A 168 -20.80 23.35 -41.77
CA ILE A 168 -22.13 23.49 -42.37
C ILE A 168 -22.05 23.50 -43.90
N GLU A 169 -21.07 24.19 -44.48
CA GLU A 169 -20.84 24.19 -45.93
C GLU A 169 -20.43 22.81 -46.46
N LEU A 170 -19.60 22.07 -45.72
CA LEU A 170 -19.18 20.72 -46.09
C LEU A 170 -20.34 19.72 -46.00
N PHE A 171 -21.14 19.80 -44.93
CA PHE A 171 -22.32 18.98 -44.74
C PHE A 171 -23.40 19.28 -45.80
N GLY A 172 -23.58 20.56 -46.15
CA GLY A 172 -24.45 20.98 -47.25
C GLY A 172 -24.00 20.42 -48.60
N LYS A 173 -22.69 20.39 -48.88
CA LYS A 173 -22.12 19.77 -50.10
C LYS A 173 -22.30 18.24 -50.10
N TYR A 174 -22.15 17.60 -48.95
CA TYR A 174 -22.33 16.15 -48.80
C TYR A 174 -23.79 15.72 -49.00
N ASN A 175 -24.76 16.44 -48.43
CA ASN A 175 -26.19 16.22 -48.67
C ASN A 175 -26.62 16.62 -50.09
N GLY A 176 -25.99 17.65 -50.67
CA GLY A 176 -26.22 18.04 -52.07
C GLY A 176 -25.71 17.01 -53.08
N GLN A 177 -24.63 16.28 -52.76
CA GLN A 177 -24.12 15.18 -53.58
C GLN A 177 -24.88 13.85 -53.40
N LYS A 178 -25.68 13.70 -52.33
CA LYS A 178 -26.51 12.50 -52.08
C LYS A 178 -27.96 12.59 -52.57
N SER A 179 -28.34 13.62 -53.31
CA SER A 179 -29.64 13.64 -54.00
C SER A 179 -29.50 13.08 -55.41
N PRO A 180 -30.08 11.89 -55.65
CA PRO A 180 -31.35 11.85 -56.36
C PRO A 180 -32.45 11.25 -55.48
N ALA A 181 -33.58 11.93 -55.39
CA ALA A 181 -34.83 11.40 -54.86
C ALA A 181 -35.49 10.44 -55.87
N PRO A 182 -36.60 9.74 -55.55
CA PRO A 182 -37.24 9.49 -54.25
C PRO A 182 -37.46 7.97 -53.99
N GLU A 183 -37.84 7.55 -52.77
CA GLU A 183 -38.97 6.63 -52.52
C GLU A 183 -39.06 6.15 -51.06
N SER A 184 -40.32 6.01 -50.64
CA SER A 184 -40.86 5.39 -49.43
C SER A 184 -40.15 4.11 -48.97
N SER A 185 -40.02 3.93 -47.65
CA SER A 185 -40.61 2.78 -46.92
C SER A 185 -40.32 2.80 -45.42
N GLN A 186 -41.34 2.40 -44.68
CA GLN A 186 -41.43 2.20 -43.25
C GLN A 186 -40.43 1.16 -42.71
N VAL A 187 -39.97 1.33 -41.46
CA VAL A 187 -39.60 0.23 -40.55
C VAL A 187 -40.06 0.63 -39.13
N LYS A 188 -41.27 0.23 -38.73
CA LYS A 188 -41.60 -0.94 -37.88
C LYS A 188 -40.85 -0.98 -36.55
N GLY A 189 -41.57 -0.66 -35.47
CA GLY A 189 -41.10 -0.78 -34.09
C GLY A 189 -41.19 -2.19 -33.52
N ALA A 190 -40.46 -2.38 -32.41
CA ALA A 190 -40.78 -3.21 -31.23
C ALA A 190 -39.55 -3.15 -30.26
N PRO A 191 -39.69 -3.44 -28.95
CA PRO A 191 -40.81 -3.24 -28.04
C PRO A 191 -40.44 -2.25 -26.91
N GLN A 192 -41.44 -1.52 -26.38
CA GLN A 192 -41.31 -0.87 -25.08
C GLN A 192 -41.21 -1.97 -24.03
N THR A 193 -40.03 -2.15 -23.47
CA THR A 193 -39.86 -2.94 -22.25
C THR A 193 -39.94 -1.92 -21.12
N GLU A 194 -41.06 -1.92 -20.40
CA GLU A 194 -41.18 -1.21 -19.13
C GLU A 194 -40.14 -1.82 -18.17
N VAL A 195 -38.98 -1.17 -18.08
CA VAL A 195 -38.07 -1.40 -16.97
C VAL A 195 -38.59 -0.54 -15.83
N GLU A 196 -39.28 -1.19 -14.92
CA GLU A 196 -39.64 -0.67 -13.61
C GLU A 196 -38.34 -0.26 -12.91
N VAL A 197 -38.02 1.03 -12.97
CA VAL A 197 -36.85 1.59 -12.30
C VAL A 197 -37.18 1.58 -10.81
N HIS A 198 -36.59 0.62 -10.11
CA HIS A 198 -36.46 0.67 -8.67
C HIS A 198 -35.78 2.00 -8.33
N ALA A 199 -36.51 2.88 -7.66
CA ALA A 199 -36.00 4.13 -7.14
C ALA A 199 -34.97 3.81 -6.06
N GLU A 200 -33.71 3.76 -6.45
CA GLU A 200 -32.61 4.01 -5.52
C GLU A 200 -32.37 5.52 -5.56
N ASP A 201 -32.80 6.17 -4.48
CA ASP A 201 -32.40 7.52 -4.09
C ASP A 201 -30.87 7.59 -4.07
N ASP A 202 -30.26 8.06 -5.14
CA ASP A 202 -28.89 8.55 -5.15
C ASP A 202 -28.87 9.91 -5.83
N THR A 203 -29.00 10.95 -5.01
CA THR A 203 -28.62 12.32 -5.29
C THR A 203 -27.11 12.44 -5.52
N GLU A 204 -26.60 11.82 -6.59
CA GLU A 204 -25.27 12.11 -7.11
C GLU A 204 -25.42 12.71 -8.51
N GLN A 205 -25.53 14.03 -8.53
CA GLN A 205 -25.42 14.84 -9.73
C GLN A 205 -24.06 14.52 -10.37
N THR A 206 -24.07 13.77 -11.47
CA THR A 206 -22.83 13.30 -12.07
C THR A 206 -22.08 14.50 -12.67
N LYS A 207 -20.74 14.48 -12.69
CA LYS A 207 -19.93 15.53 -13.32
C LYS A 207 -20.30 15.82 -14.79
N SER A 208 -20.93 14.85 -15.45
CA SER A 208 -21.57 14.98 -16.76
C SER A 208 -22.75 15.95 -16.75
N ASP A 209 -23.61 15.89 -15.73
CA ASP A 209 -24.78 16.76 -15.60
C ASP A 209 -24.37 18.20 -15.31
N GLU A 210 -23.36 18.40 -14.45
CA GLU A 210 -22.80 19.73 -14.18
C GLU A 210 -22.20 20.36 -15.44
N ARG A 211 -21.51 19.57 -16.26
CA ARG A 211 -20.91 20.03 -17.52
C ARG A 211 -21.96 20.35 -18.58
N TYR A 212 -23.06 19.58 -18.64
CA TYR A 212 -24.18 19.86 -19.53
C TYR A 212 -24.91 21.15 -19.11
N GLN A 213 -25.11 21.36 -17.81
CA GLN A 213 -25.71 22.59 -17.30
C GLN A 213 -24.81 23.83 -17.54
N ALA A 214 -23.49 23.70 -17.38
CA ALA A 214 -22.55 24.77 -17.72
C ALA A 214 -22.61 25.14 -19.21
N MET A 215 -22.64 24.13 -20.09
CA MET A 215 -22.79 24.35 -21.53
C MET A 215 -24.12 25.03 -21.90
N LYS A 216 -25.22 24.67 -21.22
CA LYS A 216 -26.53 25.33 -21.42
C LYS A 216 -26.54 26.81 -21.02
N GLN A 217 -25.64 27.22 -20.12
CA GLN A 217 -25.50 28.62 -19.69
C GLN A 217 -24.60 29.44 -20.62
N GLU A 218 -23.62 28.82 -21.27
CA GLU A 218 -22.64 29.50 -22.12
C GLU A 218 -23.09 29.65 -23.58
N TYR A 219 -23.96 28.76 -24.07
CA TYR A 219 -24.39 28.74 -25.47
C TYR A 219 -25.88 29.02 -25.61
N ASN A 220 -26.25 29.76 -26.66
CA ASN A 220 -27.65 30.04 -26.95
C ASN A 220 -28.39 28.72 -27.26
N GLU A 221 -29.67 28.61 -26.89
CA GLU A 221 -30.44 27.35 -26.96
C GLU A 221 -30.40 26.73 -28.38
N ASP A 222 -30.53 27.57 -29.41
CA ASP A 222 -30.39 27.17 -30.83
C ASP A 222 -29.02 26.59 -31.22
N GLN A 223 -27.94 26.95 -30.51
CA GLN A 223 -26.60 26.43 -30.76
C GLN A 223 -26.39 25.09 -30.06
N MET A 224 -27.02 24.90 -28.90
CA MET A 224 -27.04 23.64 -28.18
C MET A 224 -27.85 22.59 -28.93
N ASP A 225 -29.03 22.95 -29.43
CA ASP A 225 -29.86 22.03 -30.21
C ASP A 225 -29.14 21.57 -31.49
N LYS A 226 -28.48 22.50 -32.21
CA LYS A 226 -27.65 22.15 -33.38
C LYS A 226 -26.47 21.26 -33.02
N ALA A 227 -25.86 21.46 -31.84
CA ALA A 227 -24.77 20.61 -31.38
C ALA A 227 -25.24 19.19 -31.03
N LEU A 228 -26.44 19.08 -30.44
CA LEU A 228 -27.09 17.80 -30.13
C LEU A 228 -27.49 17.06 -31.41
N ASP A 229 -28.11 17.74 -32.37
CA ASP A 229 -28.44 17.16 -33.68
C ASP A 229 -27.18 16.66 -34.41
N THR A 230 -26.10 17.46 -34.36
CA THR A 230 -24.82 17.07 -34.96
C THR A 230 -24.20 15.86 -34.25
N TRP A 231 -24.34 15.79 -32.92
CA TRP A 231 -23.91 14.64 -32.13
C TRP A 231 -24.72 13.39 -32.47
N GLU A 232 -26.04 13.50 -32.62
CA GLU A 232 -26.90 12.40 -33.02
C GLU A 232 -26.48 11.86 -34.40
N ILE A 233 -26.20 12.76 -35.36
CA ILE A 233 -25.68 12.40 -36.69
C ILE A 233 -24.32 11.69 -36.59
N PHE A 234 -23.40 12.15 -35.72
CA PHE A 234 -22.10 11.50 -35.54
C PHE A 234 -22.21 10.13 -34.87
N THR A 235 -23.16 9.94 -33.96
CA THR A 235 -23.44 8.61 -33.38
C THR A 235 -24.05 7.65 -34.41
N ALA A 236 -24.91 8.15 -35.30
CA ALA A 236 -25.52 7.35 -36.36
C ALA A 236 -24.53 7.01 -37.49
N TYR A 237 -23.56 7.90 -37.76
CA TYR A 237 -22.59 7.78 -38.85
C TYR A 237 -21.15 7.97 -38.36
N PRO A 238 -20.53 6.93 -37.76
CA PRO A 238 -19.20 7.03 -37.16
C PRO A 238 -18.07 7.28 -38.18
N ASP A 239 -18.26 6.93 -39.45
CA ASP A 239 -17.29 7.23 -40.50
C ASP A 239 -17.24 8.74 -40.79
N LEU A 240 -18.38 9.44 -40.73
CA LEU A 240 -18.46 10.89 -40.87
C LEU A 240 -17.78 11.61 -39.70
N GLN A 241 -17.91 11.05 -38.49
CA GLN A 241 -17.21 11.55 -37.30
C GLN A 241 -15.68 11.46 -37.47
N LYS A 242 -15.18 10.36 -38.05
CA LYS A 242 -13.75 10.20 -38.35
C LYS A 242 -13.27 11.19 -39.38
N GLU A 243 -13.98 11.34 -40.51
CA GLU A 243 -13.63 12.30 -41.55
C GLU A 243 -13.65 13.75 -41.05
N PHE A 244 -14.66 14.10 -40.25
CA PHE A 244 -14.74 15.43 -39.60
C PHE A 244 -13.56 15.64 -38.64
N SER A 245 -13.23 14.63 -37.82
CA SER A 245 -12.11 14.71 -36.88
C SER A 245 -10.77 14.81 -37.61
N GLU A 246 -10.59 14.11 -38.73
CA GLU A 246 -9.41 14.22 -39.59
C GLU A 246 -9.30 15.59 -40.25
N LEU A 247 -10.42 16.16 -40.71
CA LEU A 247 -10.46 17.51 -41.28
C LEU A 247 -10.11 18.58 -40.24
N VAL A 248 -10.66 18.47 -39.02
CA VAL A 248 -10.33 19.33 -37.87
C VAL A 248 -8.84 19.20 -37.55
N ASN A 249 -8.32 17.98 -37.47
CA ASN A 249 -6.90 17.73 -37.21
C ASN A 249 -5.98 18.26 -38.33
N GLN A 250 -6.38 18.17 -39.59
CA GLN A 250 -5.65 18.74 -40.71
C GLN A 250 -5.66 20.27 -40.67
N LYS A 251 -6.79 20.90 -40.34
CA LYS A 251 -6.86 22.36 -40.20
C LYS A 251 -6.07 22.89 -39.03
N ILE A 252 -6.11 22.21 -37.88
CA ILE A 252 -5.26 22.54 -36.74
C ILE A 252 -3.78 22.45 -37.13
N LYS A 253 -3.39 21.44 -37.92
CA LYS A 253 -2.01 21.29 -38.44
C LYS A 253 -1.62 22.36 -39.48
N ASN A 254 -2.55 22.73 -40.36
CA ASN A 254 -2.29 23.69 -41.44
C ASN A 254 -2.31 25.15 -40.96
N HIS A 255 -3.18 25.50 -40.01
CA HIS A 255 -3.18 26.81 -39.35
C HIS A 255 -2.12 26.93 -38.24
N GLY A 256 -1.38 25.85 -37.94
CA GLY A 256 -0.21 25.83 -37.06
C GLY A 256 1.13 26.19 -37.74
N LYS A 257 1.12 26.63 -39.00
CA LYS A 257 2.29 27.22 -39.68
C LYS A 257 1.97 28.60 -40.26
N ALA A 258 2.02 29.61 -39.40
CA ALA A 258 2.45 30.98 -39.69
C ALA A 258 2.82 31.63 -38.36
#